data_AF-A0A3A8YIQ7-F1
#
_entry.id   AF-A0A3A8YIQ7-F1
#
_cell.length_a   1.000
_cell.length_b   1.000
_cell.length_c   1.000
_cell.angle_alpha   90.00
_cell.angle_beta   90.00
_cell.angle_gamma   90.00
#
_symmetry.space_group_name_H-M   'P 1'
#
loop_
_entity.id
_entity.type
_entity.pdbx_description
1 polymer ?
#
loop_
_entity_poly.entity_id
_entity_poly.type
_entity_poly.pdbx_seq_one_letter_code
_entity_poly.pdbx_strand_id
1 'polypeptide(L)'
;MKNYEYNIVFPPNIEEGDDDLSPDEAERMIEFIHTLEREMKENPRFLIPFAPVIFKKTILACEQILKEFGGRLRAQINYSSYSATIEMWCCYVEFAHGEFMSTLQEISRHAISIRFEPLVTGEQHVFILMPYFIALRDFE
;
A
#
# COMPACT_ATOMS: atom_id res chain seq x y z
N MET A 1 -13.85 12.09 0.00
CA MET A 1 -12.41 12.34 0.16
C MET A 1 -11.66 11.79 -1.03
N LYS A 2 -10.72 12.56 -1.60
CA LYS A 2 -9.91 12.09 -2.73
C LYS A 2 -8.98 10.97 -2.27
N ASN A 3 -8.97 9.86 -3.02
CA ASN A 3 -7.96 8.82 -2.87
C ASN A 3 -6.58 9.46 -2.96
N TYR A 4 -5.73 9.24 -1.96
CA TYR A 4 -4.35 9.69 -2.04
C TYR A 4 -3.62 8.76 -3.01
N GLU A 5 -3.53 9.18 -4.27
CA GLU A 5 -2.82 8.48 -5.33
C GLU A 5 -1.52 9.23 -5.59
N TYR A 6 -0.41 8.64 -5.17
CA TYR A 6 0.91 9.25 -5.30
C TYR A 6 1.49 8.88 -6.68
N ASN A 7 1.18 9.71 -7.67
CA ASN A 7 1.70 9.59 -9.04
C ASN A 7 2.88 10.56 -9.21
N ILE A 8 4.10 10.05 -9.36
CA ILE A 8 5.27 10.88 -9.68
C ILE A 8 5.47 10.93 -11.19
N VAL A 9 5.49 12.14 -11.75
CA VAL A 9 6.02 12.44 -13.10
C VAL A 9 7.13 13.47 -12.93
N PHE A 10 8.30 13.20 -13.50
CA PHE A 10 9.45 14.10 -13.43
C PHE A 10 9.54 15.02 -14.67
N PRO A 11 9.74 16.35 -14.53
CA PRO A 11 9.97 17.14 -13.30
C PRO A 11 8.71 17.86 -12.73
N PRO A 12 8.68 18.22 -11.42
CA PRO A 12 7.50 18.80 -10.77
C PRO A 12 7.39 20.33 -10.93
N ASN A 13 6.19 20.82 -11.24
CA ASN A 13 5.81 22.23 -11.12
C ASN A 13 5.12 22.47 -9.77
N ILE A 14 5.54 23.50 -9.04
CA ILE A 14 4.93 23.91 -7.77
C ILE A 14 4.45 25.35 -7.96
N GLU A 15 3.13 25.56 -7.99
CA GLU A 15 2.52 26.88 -7.78
C GLU A 15 1.87 26.88 -6.39
N GLU A 16 2.18 27.91 -5.59
CA GLU A 16 1.57 28.18 -4.28
C GLU A 16 0.17 28.77 -4.49
N GLY A 17 -0.86 28.12 -3.93
CA GLY A 17 -2.25 28.58 -4.00
C GLY A 17 -2.94 28.53 -2.63
N ASP A 18 -3.61 29.64 -2.28
CA ASP A 18 -4.52 29.80 -1.15
C ASP A 18 -5.62 28.72 -1.13
N ASP A 19 -5.67 27.90 -0.08
CA ASP A 19 -6.68 26.84 0.10
C ASP A 19 -7.47 27.08 1.42
N ASP A 20 -8.28 28.14 1.46
CA ASP A 20 -9.30 28.31 2.50
C ASP A 20 -10.54 27.47 2.12
N LEU A 21 -10.87 26.47 2.95
CA LEU A 21 -12.04 25.61 2.80
C LEU A 21 -13.35 26.41 2.87
N SER A 22 -14.26 26.21 1.93
CA SER A 22 -15.60 26.80 2.00
C SER A 22 -16.41 26.22 3.18
N PRO A 23 -17.41 26.95 3.73
CA PRO A 23 -18.22 26.47 4.85
C PRO A 23 -18.87 25.10 4.61
N ASP A 24 -19.34 24.84 3.39
CA ASP A 24 -19.94 23.57 2.98
C ASP A 24 -18.90 22.42 2.92
N GLU A 25 -17.63 22.71 2.66
CA GLU A 25 -16.54 21.74 2.72
C GLU A 25 -16.11 21.44 4.16
N ALA A 26 -16.14 22.46 5.02
CA ALA A 26 -15.90 22.28 6.46
C ALA A 26 -16.98 21.41 7.12
N GLU A 27 -18.26 21.62 6.79
CA GLU A 27 -19.38 20.83 7.33
C GLU A 27 -19.31 19.36 6.88
N ARG A 28 -19.02 19.11 5.60
CA ARG A 28 -18.76 17.75 5.08
C ARG A 28 -17.56 17.08 5.73
N MET A 29 -16.52 17.87 6.07
CA MET A 29 -15.35 17.35 6.78
C MET A 29 -15.70 16.94 8.21
N ILE A 30 -16.55 17.70 8.91
CA ILE A 30 -17.02 17.37 10.26
C ILE A 30 -17.88 16.08 10.25
N GLU A 31 -18.83 15.95 9.32
CA GLU A 31 -19.64 14.73 9.19
C GLU A 31 -18.79 13.49 8.89
N PHE A 32 -17.76 13.66 8.06
CA PHE A 32 -16.80 12.61 7.75
C PHE A 32 -15.99 12.21 9.00
N ILE A 33 -15.51 13.17 9.79
CA ILE A 33 -14.79 12.91 11.05
C ILE A 33 -15.67 12.13 12.02
N HIS A 34 -16.93 12.54 12.22
CA HIS A 34 -17.85 11.81 13.11
C HIS A 34 -18.20 10.40 12.63
N THR A 35 -18.21 10.17 11.32
CA THR A 35 -18.39 8.84 10.74
C THR A 35 -17.15 7.97 11.03
N LEU A 36 -15.95 8.51 10.82
CA LEU A 36 -14.70 7.84 11.16
C LEU A 36 -14.59 7.53 12.65
N GLU A 37 -14.93 8.47 13.54
CA GLU A 37 -14.89 8.25 14.99
C GLU A 37 -15.77 7.08 15.42
N ARG A 38 -16.94 6.93 14.79
CA ARG A 38 -17.88 5.83 15.05
C ARG A 38 -17.32 4.50 14.56
N GLU A 39 -16.79 4.45 13.34
CA GLU A 39 -16.14 3.26 12.78
C GLU A 39 -14.93 2.82 13.63
N MET A 40 -14.09 3.77 14.05
CA MET A 40 -12.94 3.51 14.92
C MET A 40 -13.36 2.99 16.30
N LYS A 41 -14.49 3.45 16.83
CA LYS A 41 -15.03 2.98 18.11
C LYS A 41 -15.61 1.57 18.02
N GLU A 42 -16.23 1.21 16.91
CA GLU A 42 -16.85 -0.11 16.70
C GLU A 42 -15.83 -1.20 16.31
N ASN A 43 -14.73 -0.81 15.66
CA ASN A 43 -13.69 -1.73 15.22
C ASN A 43 -12.29 -1.14 15.40
N PRO A 44 -11.82 -0.97 16.65
CA PRO A 44 -10.54 -0.31 16.91
C PRO A 44 -9.40 -1.11 16.30
N ARG A 45 -8.71 -0.46 15.35
CA ARG A 45 -7.50 -0.98 14.73
C ARG A 45 -6.31 -0.11 15.07
N PHE A 46 -5.19 -0.76 15.39
CA PHE A 46 -3.95 -0.11 15.75
C PHE A 46 -2.94 -0.25 14.64
N LEU A 47 -2.12 0.78 14.46
CA LEU A 47 -0.92 0.69 13.65
C LEU A 47 0.08 -0.23 14.33
N ILE A 48 0.57 -1.23 13.60
CA ILE A 48 1.65 -2.09 14.09
C ILE A 48 2.95 -1.25 14.14
N PRO A 49 3.63 -1.11 15.29
CA PRO A 49 4.71 -0.13 15.46
C PRO A 49 5.85 -0.21 14.42
N PHE A 50 6.19 -1.41 13.95
CA PHE A 50 7.28 -1.63 12.99
C PHE A 50 6.78 -1.75 11.54
N ALA A 51 5.46 -1.76 11.31
CA ALA A 51 4.91 -1.95 9.98
C ALA A 51 5.32 -0.87 8.96
N PRO A 52 5.44 0.43 9.29
CA PRO A 52 5.92 1.42 8.33
C PRO A 52 7.32 1.11 7.79
N VAL A 53 8.22 0.64 8.67
CA VAL A 53 9.60 0.30 8.30
C VAL A 53 9.64 -0.95 7.44
N ILE A 54 8.90 -1.98 7.85
CA ILE A 54 8.81 -3.24 7.09
C ILE A 54 8.19 -2.99 5.72
N PHE A 55 7.09 -2.25 5.64
CA PHE A 55 6.41 -1.88 4.40
C PHE A 55 7.38 -1.18 3.43
N LYS A 56 8.16 -0.20 3.92
CA LYS A 56 9.16 0.50 3.11
C LYS A 56 10.27 -0.45 2.62
N LYS A 57 10.75 -1.38 3.46
CA LYS A 57 11.74 -2.39 3.04
C LYS A 57 11.19 -3.32 1.96
N THR A 58 9.94 -3.75 2.10
CA THR A 58 9.26 -4.59 1.11
C THR A 58 9.10 -3.87 -0.23
N ILE A 59 8.80 -2.56 -0.22
CA ILE A 59 8.77 -1.74 -1.45
C ILE A 59 10.15 -1.78 -2.14
N LEU A 60 11.23 -1.53 -1.40
CA LEU A 60 12.59 -1.53 -1.98
C LEU A 60 12.97 -2.89 -2.57
N ALA A 61 12.60 -3.98 -1.90
CA ALA A 61 12.78 -5.34 -2.42
C ALA A 61 11.99 -5.56 -3.73
N CYS A 62 10.75 -5.08 -3.80
CA CYS A 62 9.94 -5.14 -5.01
C CYS A 62 10.51 -4.27 -6.16
N GLU A 63 11.05 -3.10 -5.84
CA GLU A 63 11.75 -2.25 -6.82
C GLU A 63 12.98 -2.94 -7.39
N GLN A 64 13.74 -3.70 -6.59
CA GLN A 64 14.89 -4.48 -7.08
C GLN A 64 14.44 -5.57 -8.07
N ILE A 65 13.34 -6.26 -7.78
CA ILE A 65 12.74 -7.25 -8.70
C ILE A 65 12.35 -6.55 -10.01
N LEU A 66 11.65 -5.42 -9.95
CA LEU A 66 11.19 -4.70 -11.14
C LEU A 66 12.32 -4.07 -11.97
N LYS A 67 13.46 -3.72 -11.35
CA LYS A 67 14.65 -3.26 -12.08
C LYS A 67 15.23 -4.35 -12.98
N GLU A 68 15.18 -5.61 -12.55
CA GLU A 68 15.68 -6.74 -13.34
C GLU A 68 14.67 -7.16 -14.40
N PHE A 69 13.41 -7.37 -14.01
CA PHE A 69 12.42 -8.01 -14.89
C PHE A 69 11.58 -7.01 -15.70
N GLY A 70 11.72 -5.71 -15.41
CA GLY A 70 10.91 -4.65 -15.99
C GLY A 70 9.46 -4.70 -15.49
N GLY A 71 8.86 -3.52 -15.33
CA GLY A 71 7.47 -3.42 -14.93
C GLY A 71 7.15 -2.17 -14.12
N ARG A 72 6.08 -2.24 -13.35
CA ARG A 72 5.56 -1.14 -12.52
C ARG A 72 5.15 -1.63 -11.14
N LEU A 73 5.20 -0.71 -10.17
CA LEU A 73 4.86 -0.93 -8.77
C LEU A 73 3.72 0.02 -8.38
N ARG A 74 2.80 -0.45 -7.54
CA ARG A 74 1.88 0.38 -6.76
C ARG A 74 1.94 -0.05 -5.31
N ALA A 75 2.22 0.88 -4.41
CA ALA A 75 2.15 0.62 -2.97
C ALA A 75 1.11 1.55 -2.36
N GLN A 76 0.20 1.01 -1.55
CA GLN A 76 -0.90 1.78 -0.97
C GLN A 76 -1.14 1.38 0.48
N ILE A 77 -1.35 2.38 1.34
CA ILE A 77 -1.90 2.21 2.68
C ILE A 77 -3.28 2.88 2.66
N ASN A 78 -4.33 2.08 2.85
CA ASN A 78 -5.69 2.57 2.95
C ASN A 78 -6.13 2.54 4.42
N TYR A 79 -6.22 3.72 5.03
CA TYR A 79 -6.63 3.88 6.43
C TYR A 79 -8.14 3.69 6.63
N SER A 80 -8.96 3.87 5.58
CA SER A 80 -10.40 3.63 5.65
C SER A 80 -10.74 2.14 5.62
N SER A 81 -10.05 1.36 4.79
CA SER A 81 -10.25 -0.10 4.73
C SER A 81 -9.25 -0.89 5.59
N TYR A 82 -8.35 -0.20 6.28
CA TYR A 82 -7.28 -0.78 7.10
C TYR A 82 -6.46 -1.85 6.37
N SER A 83 -6.03 -1.55 5.15
CA SER A 83 -5.25 -2.45 4.31
C SER A 83 -3.97 -1.78 3.83
N ALA A 84 -2.86 -2.52 3.82
CA ALA A 84 -1.62 -2.10 3.18
C ALA A 84 -1.23 -3.10 2.11
N THR A 85 -1.09 -2.64 0.87
CA THR A 85 -0.84 -3.50 -0.30
C THR A 85 0.36 -3.01 -1.09
N ILE A 86 1.08 -3.96 -1.69
CA ILE A 86 2.12 -3.72 -2.68
C ILE A 86 1.80 -4.60 -3.88
N GLU A 87 1.67 -3.97 -5.05
CA GLU A 87 1.32 -4.61 -6.30
C GLU A 87 2.46 -4.40 -7.29
N MET A 88 2.84 -5.48 -7.98
CA MET A 88 3.84 -5.47 -9.05
C MET A 88 3.18 -5.99 -10.32
N TRP A 89 3.39 -5.29 -11.44
CA TRP A 89 3.07 -5.80 -12.77
C TRP A 89 4.36 -5.89 -13.56
N CYS A 90 4.69 -7.09 -14.01
CA CYS A 90 5.92 -7.38 -14.76
C CYS A 90 5.62 -8.32 -15.93
N CYS A 91 6.40 -8.27 -17.00
CA CYS A 91 6.19 -9.15 -18.16
C CYS A 91 6.36 -10.63 -17.79
N TYR A 92 7.31 -10.91 -16.89
CA TYR A 92 7.54 -12.19 -16.25
C TYR A 92 8.25 -11.95 -14.91
N VAL A 93 8.25 -12.94 -14.03
CA VAL A 93 9.08 -12.94 -12.83
C VAL A 93 9.58 -14.36 -12.59
N GLU A 94 10.87 -14.51 -12.33
CA GLU A 94 11.48 -15.79 -12.03
C GLU A 94 12.18 -15.73 -10.68
N PHE A 95 11.84 -16.68 -9.81
CA PHE A 95 12.50 -16.89 -8.53
C PHE A 95 13.28 -18.21 -8.58
N ALA A 96 14.35 -18.25 -9.40
CA ALA A 96 15.17 -19.44 -9.59
C ALA A 96 16.57 -19.25 -8.99
N HIS A 97 16.72 -19.65 -7.72
CA HIS A 97 17.96 -19.59 -6.93
C HIS A 97 18.59 -18.16 -6.82
N GLY A 98 19.55 -17.99 -5.91
CA GLY A 98 20.27 -16.72 -5.76
C GLY A 98 19.50 -15.60 -5.05
N GLU A 99 19.77 -14.36 -5.46
CA GLU A 99 19.32 -13.14 -4.77
C GLU A 99 17.79 -13.01 -4.73
N PHE A 100 17.10 -13.21 -5.85
CA PHE A 100 15.64 -13.05 -5.91
C PHE A 100 14.87 -14.08 -5.08
N MET A 101 15.39 -15.30 -4.92
CA MET A 101 14.80 -16.27 -3.98
C MET A 101 14.93 -15.81 -2.53
N SER A 102 16.04 -15.15 -2.19
CA SER A 102 16.25 -14.57 -0.86
C SER A 102 15.34 -13.37 -0.63
N THR A 103 15.15 -12.54 -1.66
CA THR A 103 14.18 -11.43 -1.66
C THR A 103 12.75 -11.94 -1.47
N LEU A 104 12.33 -12.96 -2.22
CA LEU A 104 11.00 -13.56 -2.04
C LEU A 104 10.83 -14.14 -0.63
N GLN A 105 11.87 -14.79 -0.09
CA GLN A 105 11.85 -15.28 1.28
C GLN A 105 11.63 -14.14 2.28
N GLU A 106 12.35 -13.01 2.14
CA GLU A 106 12.19 -11.85 3.02
C GLU A 106 10.79 -11.24 2.92
N ILE A 107 10.25 -11.07 1.71
CA ILE A 107 8.89 -10.58 1.49
C ILE A 107 7.89 -11.54 2.17
N SER A 108 8.05 -12.85 1.98
CA SER A 108 7.14 -13.88 2.53
C SER A 108 7.14 -13.96 4.06
N ARG A 109 8.24 -13.58 4.73
CA ARG A 109 8.30 -13.54 6.21
C ARG A 109 7.42 -12.45 6.81
N HIS A 110 7.16 -11.41 6.04
CA HIS A 110 6.46 -10.22 6.53
C HIS A 110 5.06 -10.07 5.94
N ALA A 111 4.81 -10.60 4.75
CA ALA A 111 3.50 -10.51 4.12
C ALA A 111 2.45 -11.38 4.85
N ILE A 112 1.22 -10.89 4.91
CA ILE A 112 0.03 -11.70 5.26
C ILE A 112 -0.25 -12.68 4.13
N SER A 113 -0.16 -12.21 2.88
CA SER A 113 -0.40 -13.04 1.70
C SER A 113 0.34 -12.50 0.50
N ILE A 114 0.76 -13.40 -0.39
CA ILE A 114 1.28 -13.07 -1.72
C ILE A 114 0.41 -13.84 -2.72
N ARG A 115 -0.13 -13.13 -3.72
CA ARG A 115 -0.96 -13.71 -4.77
C ARG A 115 -0.31 -13.45 -6.12
N PHE A 116 -0.28 -14.48 -6.95
CA PHE A 116 0.19 -14.41 -8.33
C PHE A 116 -1.03 -14.61 -9.22
N GLU A 117 -1.36 -13.59 -10.02
CA GLU A 117 -2.44 -13.66 -10.99
C GLU A 117 -1.89 -13.94 -12.38
N PRO A 118 -2.46 -14.90 -13.12
CA PRO A 118 -1.89 -15.34 -14.40
C PRO A 118 -1.82 -14.20 -15.41
N LEU A 119 -0.87 -14.29 -16.33
CA LEU A 119 -0.75 -13.43 -17.51
C LEU A 119 -1.99 -13.54 -18.41
N VAL A 120 -2.98 -12.67 -18.19
CA VAL A 120 -4.17 -12.56 -19.07
C VAL A 120 -4.02 -11.46 -20.13
N THR A 121 -3.24 -10.41 -19.85
CA THR A 121 -3.13 -9.22 -20.71
C THR A 121 -1.68 -8.78 -20.98
N GLY A 122 -0.71 -9.69 -20.87
CA GLY A 122 0.70 -9.42 -21.18
C GLY A 122 1.59 -9.00 -19.99
N GLU A 123 1.00 -8.81 -18.80
CA GLU A 123 1.74 -8.64 -17.55
C GLU A 123 1.27 -9.68 -16.52
N GLN A 124 2.21 -10.23 -15.77
CA GLN A 124 2.02 -10.99 -14.54
C GLN A 124 1.75 -9.99 -13.42
N HIS A 125 0.65 -10.18 -12.68
CA HIS A 125 0.35 -9.36 -11.52
C HIS A 125 0.71 -10.14 -10.24
N VAL A 126 1.50 -9.49 -9.37
CA VAL A 126 1.85 -10.00 -8.04
C VAL A 126 1.30 -9.02 -7.01
N PHE A 127 0.41 -9.52 -6.17
CA PHE A 127 -0.23 -8.76 -5.11
C PHE A 127 0.30 -9.21 -3.74
N ILE A 128 0.77 -8.28 -2.93
CA ILE A 128 1.31 -8.52 -1.59
C ILE A 128 0.45 -7.76 -0.59
N LEU A 129 -0.16 -8.49 0.35
CA LEU A 129 -0.85 -7.91 1.49
C LEU A 129 0.10 -7.84 2.68
N MET A 130 0.30 -6.65 3.24
CA MET A 130 1.20 -6.42 4.35
C MET A 130 0.44 -6.23 5.67
N PRO A 131 0.95 -6.76 6.79
CA PRO A 131 0.44 -6.47 8.10
C PRO A 131 0.81 -5.03 8.45
N TYR A 132 -0.21 -4.19 8.60
CA TYR A 132 -0.04 -2.77 8.90
C TYR A 132 -0.98 -2.31 10.02
N PHE A 133 -2.16 -2.92 10.05
CA PHE A 133 -3.19 -2.69 11.06
C PHE A 133 -3.48 -4.01 11.78
N ILE A 134 -3.71 -3.95 13.08
CA ILE A 134 -4.16 -5.07 13.91
C ILE A 134 -5.49 -4.70 14.58
N ALA A 135 -6.48 -5.60 14.55
CA ALA A 135 -7.73 -5.38 15.25
C ALA A 135 -7.58 -5.81 16.72
N LEU A 136 -8.24 -5.10 17.64
CA LEU A 136 -8.24 -5.47 19.06
C LEU A 136 -8.78 -6.89 19.32
N ARG A 137 -9.67 -7.38 18.45
CA ARG A 137 -10.26 -8.72 18.50
C ARG A 137 -9.27 -9.83 18.11
N ASP A 138 -8.12 -9.49 17.50
CA ASP A 138 -7.08 -10.47 17.16
C ASP A 138 -6.23 -10.87 18.38
N PHE A 139 -6.49 -10.27 19.56
CA PHE A 139 -5.84 -10.57 20.84
C PHE A 139 -6.69 -11.44 21.79
N GLU A 140 -7.93 -11.78 21.41
CA GLU A 140 -8.83 -12.68 22.16
C GLU A 140 -8.67 -14.14 21.73
#